data_AF-A0A7G8VBE9-F1
#
_entry.id   AF-A0A7G8VBE9-F1
#
_cell.length_a   1.000
_cell.length_b   1.000
_cell.length_c   1.000
_cell.angle_alpha   90.00
_cell.angle_beta   90.00
_cell.angle_gamma   90.00
#
_symmetry.space_group_name_H-M   'P 1'
#
loop_
_entity.id
_entity.type
_entity.pdbx_description
1 polymer ?
#
loop_
_entity_poly.entity_id
_entity_poly.type
_entity_poly.pdbx_seq_one_letter_code
_entity_poly.pdbx_strand_id
1 'polypeptide(L)'
;MTIHDRIHFTGNPWPEGHAIEQFRWTASVKNNQVWFDLHLRSEDYDAQREIDEPEDEEIDSPSDWEAPIVWNNYHRCTLSSTNWGSGGGFAVCSLSDFSLARIDGLEASVDEPPPEDMEDNVFHIYLLGHDAAAHHRIRFDRIAGTDRFNIAWTGKIALAYAGDHEYKYDFAAHLYDVEAPRISA
;
A
#
# COMPACT_ATOMS: atom_id res chain seq x y z
N MET A 1 -20.92 -12.66 3.22
CA MET A 1 -20.17 -11.40 3.01
C MET A 1 -19.34 -11.61 1.76
N THR A 2 -19.51 -10.75 0.77
CA THR A 2 -18.62 -10.74 -0.40
C THR A 2 -17.28 -10.17 0.06
N ILE A 3 -16.20 -10.87 -0.24
CA ILE A 3 -14.84 -10.44 0.11
C ILE A 3 -14.44 -9.39 -0.94
N HIS A 4 -13.97 -8.22 -0.48
CA HIS A 4 -13.56 -7.11 -1.33
C HIS A 4 -12.17 -6.62 -0.92
N ASP A 5 -11.38 -6.22 -1.92
CA ASP A 5 -10.07 -5.64 -1.72
C ASP A 5 -10.19 -4.31 -0.98
N ARG A 6 -9.44 -4.16 0.12
CA ARG A 6 -9.49 -2.97 0.98
C ARG A 6 -8.15 -2.61 1.56
N ILE A 7 -7.95 -1.31 1.77
CA ILE A 7 -6.87 -0.75 2.58
C ILE A 7 -7.46 -0.03 3.80
N HIS A 8 -6.90 -0.28 4.97
CA HIS A 8 -7.29 0.32 6.23
C HIS A 8 -6.15 1.19 6.74
N PHE A 9 -6.51 2.30 7.38
CA PHE A 9 -5.58 3.19 8.07
C PHE A 9 -6.02 3.28 9.54
N THR A 10 -5.17 2.83 10.45
CA THR A 10 -5.57 2.67 11.86
C THR A 10 -5.84 4.03 12.48
N GLY A 11 -7.02 4.18 13.08
CA GLY A 11 -7.43 5.42 13.75
C GLY A 11 -7.87 6.55 12.82
N ASN A 12 -8.01 6.30 11.52
CA ASN A 12 -8.64 7.27 10.63
C ASN A 12 -10.18 7.29 10.79
N PRO A 13 -10.89 8.23 10.14
CA PRO A 13 -12.34 8.35 10.28
C PRO A 13 -13.17 7.19 9.67
N TRP A 14 -12.54 6.28 8.91
CA TRP A 14 -13.19 5.15 8.24
C TRP A 14 -12.66 3.80 8.75
N PRO A 15 -13.15 3.32 9.91
CA PRO A 15 -12.71 2.02 10.45
C PRO A 15 -13.02 0.83 9.54
N GLU A 16 -13.96 0.97 8.60
CA GLU A 16 -14.27 -0.01 7.56
C GLU A 16 -13.24 -0.09 6.43
N GLY A 17 -12.28 0.84 6.40
CA GLY A 17 -11.29 0.98 5.35
C GLY A 17 -11.87 1.39 4.00
N HIS A 18 -10.97 1.57 3.04
CA HIS A 18 -11.28 2.07 1.70
C HIS A 18 -11.18 0.94 0.69
N ALA A 19 -12.15 0.85 -0.22
CA ALA A 19 -12.10 -0.12 -1.30
C ALA A 19 -10.91 0.19 -2.22
N ILE A 20 -10.36 -0.86 -2.84
CA ILE A 20 -9.25 -0.72 -3.79
C ILE A 20 -9.81 -0.71 -5.21
N GLU A 21 -9.71 0.45 -5.87
CA GLU A 21 -10.14 0.65 -7.25
C GLU A 21 -9.14 0.02 -8.24
N GLN A 22 -7.85 0.04 -7.89
CA GLN A 22 -6.79 -0.47 -8.75
C GLN A 22 -5.69 -1.14 -7.94
N PHE A 23 -5.35 -2.36 -8.35
CA PHE A 23 -4.14 -3.03 -7.92
C PHE A 23 -3.37 -3.56 -9.13
N ARG A 24 -2.05 -3.40 -9.14
CA ARG A 24 -1.14 -4.00 -10.13
C ARG A 24 0.04 -4.63 -9.43
N TRP A 25 0.30 -5.88 -9.77
CA TRP A 25 1.49 -6.61 -9.40
C TRP A 25 2.24 -6.99 -10.67
N THR A 26 3.45 -6.46 -10.83
CA THR A 26 4.31 -6.74 -11.98
C THR A 26 5.66 -7.30 -11.53
N ALA A 27 6.34 -7.99 -12.43
CA ALA A 27 7.67 -8.52 -12.17
C ALA A 27 8.65 -8.13 -13.28
N SER A 28 9.90 -7.90 -12.89
CA SER A 28 11.02 -7.66 -13.80
C SER A 28 12.24 -8.50 -13.38
N VAL A 29 13.18 -8.68 -14.32
CA VAL A 29 14.46 -9.34 -14.04
C VAL A 29 15.57 -8.30 -14.08
N LYS A 30 16.33 -8.18 -12.98
CA LYS A 30 17.50 -7.31 -12.87
C LYS A 30 18.63 -8.12 -12.23
N ASN A 31 19.80 -8.15 -12.87
CA ASN A 31 20.98 -8.86 -12.36
C ASN A 31 20.71 -10.32 -11.94
N ASN A 32 19.95 -11.05 -12.77
CA ASN A 32 19.52 -12.45 -12.51
C ASN A 32 18.66 -12.64 -11.24
N GLN A 33 18.03 -11.58 -10.75
CA GLN A 33 17.04 -11.61 -9.68
C GLN A 33 15.67 -11.18 -10.22
N VAL A 34 14.62 -11.79 -9.67
CA VAL A 34 13.24 -11.36 -9.87
C VAL A 34 12.94 -10.24 -8.90
N TRP A 35 12.38 -9.15 -9.42
CA TRP A 35 11.93 -8.00 -8.68
C TRP A 35 10.41 -7.87 -8.83
N PHE A 36 9.72 -7.56 -7.76
CA PHE A 36 8.30 -7.23 -7.78
C PHE A 36 8.07 -5.74 -7.64
N ASP A 37 7.11 -5.26 -8.40
CA ASP A 37 6.57 -3.92 -8.34
C ASP A 37 5.09 -4.02 -7.98
N LEU A 38 4.66 -3.25 -7.00
CA LEU A 38 3.26 -3.16 -6.58
C LEU A 38 2.76 -1.73 -6.72
N HIS A 39 1.52 -1.59 -7.17
CA HIS A 39 0.78 -0.35 -7.22
C HIS A 39 -0.63 -0.58 -6.71
N LEU A 40 -1.05 0.24 -5.75
CA LEU A 40 -2.38 0.23 -5.15
C LEU A 40 -2.94 1.64 -5.21
N ARG A 41 -4.20 1.75 -5.63
CA ARG A 41 -5.00 2.98 -5.52
C ARG A 41 -6.36 2.65 -4.90
N SER A 42 -6.72 3.37 -3.85
CA SER A 42 -8.06 3.26 -3.27
C SER A 42 -9.10 3.98 -4.13
N GLU A 43 -10.37 3.65 -3.92
CA GLU A 43 -11.48 4.56 -4.24
C GLU A 43 -11.33 5.87 -3.44
N ASP A 44 -12.13 6.87 -3.80
CA ASP A 44 -12.23 8.10 -3.02
C ASP A 44 -12.74 7.79 -1.60
N TYR A 45 -12.23 8.49 -0.60
CA TYR A 45 -12.47 8.16 0.82
C TYR A 45 -13.95 8.24 1.21
N ASP A 46 -14.71 9.10 0.53
CA ASP A 46 -16.14 9.30 0.71
C ASP A 46 -17.02 8.42 -0.21
N ALA A 47 -16.43 7.61 -1.10
CA ALA A 47 -17.17 6.87 -2.14
C ALA A 47 -18.24 5.90 -1.58
N GLN A 48 -18.04 5.41 -0.36
CA GLN A 48 -18.95 4.45 0.30
C GLN A 48 -19.66 5.02 1.51
N ARG A 49 -19.06 6.01 2.17
CA ARG A 49 -19.62 6.72 3.31
C ARG A 49 -19.07 8.13 3.37
N GLU A 50 -19.95 9.09 3.10
CA GLU A 50 -19.73 10.50 3.41
C GLU A 50 -19.78 10.70 4.93
N ILE A 51 -18.91 11.56 5.45
CA ILE A 51 -18.95 12.02 6.84
C ILE A 51 -19.39 13.47 6.79
N ASP A 52 -20.64 13.72 7.21
CA ASP A 52 -21.18 15.07 7.31
C ASP A 52 -20.43 15.84 8.41
N GLU A 53 -19.65 16.83 8.00
CA GLU A 53 -19.01 17.77 8.91
C GLU A 53 -19.74 19.12 8.83
N PRO A 54 -20.24 19.68 9.95
CA PRO A 54 -20.88 20.98 9.94
C PRO A 54 -19.97 22.07 9.33
N GLU A 55 -20.45 22.73 8.28
CA GLU A 55 -19.72 23.74 7.50
C GLU A 55 -19.27 24.98 8.33
N ASP A 56 -19.89 25.20 9.50
CA ASP A 56 -19.80 26.44 10.27
C ASP A 56 -19.21 26.30 11.69
N GLU A 57 -18.78 25.10 12.11
CA GLU A 57 -18.08 24.92 13.38
C GLU A 57 -16.64 24.50 13.11
N GLU A 58 -15.67 25.18 13.73
CA GLU A 58 -14.30 24.64 13.85
C GLU A 58 -14.42 23.31 14.61
N ILE A 59 -14.61 22.21 13.88
CA ILE A 59 -14.53 20.87 14.44
C ILE A 59 -13.09 20.72 14.87
N ASP A 60 -12.86 20.83 16.18
CA ASP A 60 -11.57 20.64 16.82
C ASP A 60 -11.21 19.15 16.74
N SER A 61 -10.82 18.71 15.54
CA SER A 61 -10.23 17.40 15.33
C SER A 61 -8.86 17.39 15.99
N PRO A 62 -8.53 16.38 16.81
CA PRO A 62 -7.29 16.38 17.58
C PRO A 62 -6.03 16.38 16.70
N SER A 63 -6.16 15.96 15.43
CA SER A 63 -5.10 15.98 14.43
C SER A 63 -5.66 15.89 13.00
N ASP A 64 -4.82 16.21 12.01
CA ASP A 64 -5.12 16.00 10.58
C ASP A 64 -5.48 14.53 10.26
N TRP A 65 -4.91 13.58 11.00
CA TRP A 65 -5.18 12.14 10.82
C TRP A 65 -6.62 11.77 11.19
N GLU A 66 -7.20 12.46 12.16
CA GLU A 66 -8.55 12.20 12.68
C GLU A 66 -9.63 13.06 12.01
N ALA A 67 -9.26 14.00 11.12
CA ALA A 67 -10.15 14.99 10.52
C ALA A 67 -10.65 14.56 9.12
N PRO A 68 -11.91 14.10 8.96
CA PRO A 68 -12.47 13.70 7.66
C PRO A 68 -12.26 14.71 6.52
N ILE A 69 -12.44 16.01 6.78
CA ILE A 69 -12.23 17.09 5.80
C ILE A 69 -10.83 17.05 5.19
N VAL A 70 -9.81 16.76 6.00
CA VAL A 70 -8.42 16.68 5.53
C VAL A 70 -8.28 15.51 4.56
N TRP A 71 -8.77 14.32 4.93
CA TRP A 71 -8.76 13.16 4.05
C TRP A 71 -9.48 13.45 2.73
N ASN A 72 -10.70 13.96 2.79
CA ASN A 72 -11.52 14.22 1.60
C ASN A 72 -10.88 15.25 0.66
N ASN A 73 -10.12 16.22 1.18
CA ASN A 73 -9.34 17.17 0.37
C ASN A 73 -8.23 16.50 -0.46
N TYR A 74 -7.73 15.34 -0.03
CA TYR A 74 -6.75 14.54 -0.76
C TYR A 74 -7.36 13.40 -1.56
N HIS A 75 -8.68 13.22 -1.46
CA HIS A 75 -9.52 12.32 -2.24
C HIS A 75 -9.28 10.82 -2.02
N ARG A 76 -8.05 10.31 -2.24
CA ARG A 76 -7.75 8.88 -2.22
C ARG A 76 -6.29 8.57 -1.96
N CYS A 77 -6.04 7.34 -1.52
CA CYS A 77 -4.70 6.83 -1.33
C CYS A 77 -4.12 6.27 -2.65
N THR A 78 -2.85 6.54 -2.92
CA THR A 78 -2.05 5.79 -3.88
C THR A 78 -0.74 5.37 -3.21
N LEU A 79 -0.43 4.07 -3.23
CA LEU A 79 0.80 3.48 -2.68
C LEU A 79 1.50 2.69 -3.80
N SER A 80 2.72 3.05 -4.16
CA SER A 80 3.32 2.56 -5.41
C SER A 80 4.84 2.55 -5.42
N SER A 81 5.42 1.49 -5.99
CA SER A 81 6.85 1.44 -6.36
C SER A 81 7.14 1.92 -7.78
N THR A 82 6.10 2.35 -8.51
CA THR A 82 6.21 2.68 -9.95
C THR A 82 5.60 4.03 -10.33
N ASN A 83 4.92 4.71 -9.40
CA ASN A 83 4.20 5.96 -9.70
C ASN A 83 5.08 7.21 -9.46
N TRP A 84 6.03 7.12 -8.54
CA TRP A 84 6.95 8.20 -8.16
C TRP A 84 8.35 7.64 -7.87
N GLY A 85 9.30 8.55 -7.68
CA GLY A 85 10.69 8.23 -7.37
C GLY A 85 11.47 7.64 -8.55
N SER A 86 12.63 7.07 -8.24
CA SER A 86 13.41 6.28 -9.21
C SER A 86 12.75 4.94 -9.54
N GLY A 87 11.80 4.52 -8.68
CA GLY A 87 11.03 3.30 -8.77
C GLY A 87 11.88 2.03 -8.66
N GLY A 88 11.28 0.89 -8.98
CA GLY A 88 12.03 -0.34 -9.24
C GLY A 88 11.79 -1.49 -8.29
N GLY A 89 10.86 -1.33 -7.34
CA GLY A 89 10.30 -2.43 -6.57
C GLY A 89 11.31 -3.06 -5.61
N PHE A 90 11.09 -4.32 -5.26
CA PHE A 90 11.93 -5.05 -4.32
C PHE A 90 12.34 -6.43 -4.86
N ALA A 91 13.55 -6.86 -4.51
CA ALA A 91 14.07 -8.16 -4.91
C ALA A 91 13.37 -9.30 -4.16
N VAL A 92 13.06 -10.40 -4.86
CA VAL A 92 12.28 -11.52 -4.32
C VAL A 92 13.11 -12.78 -4.22
N CYS A 93 13.69 -13.22 -5.34
CA CYS A 93 14.52 -14.41 -5.42
C CYS A 93 15.40 -14.37 -6.66
N SER A 94 16.29 -15.35 -6.81
CA SER A 94 17.01 -15.54 -8.08
C SER A 94 16.03 -15.92 -9.19
N LEU A 95 16.36 -15.61 -10.45
CA LEU A 95 15.55 -16.02 -11.60
C LEU A 95 15.42 -17.55 -11.69
N SER A 96 16.49 -18.29 -11.36
CA SER A 96 16.49 -19.75 -11.39
C SER A 96 15.60 -20.39 -10.33
N ASP A 97 15.33 -19.69 -9.22
CA ASP A 97 14.49 -20.19 -8.13
C ASP A 97 13.03 -19.74 -8.26
N PHE A 98 12.74 -18.88 -9.23
CA PHE A 98 11.41 -18.32 -9.38
C PHE A 98 10.40 -19.39 -9.80
N SER A 99 9.38 -19.57 -8.96
CA SER A 99 8.21 -20.39 -9.26
C SER A 99 7.06 -19.93 -8.37
N LEU A 100 5.81 -20.11 -8.81
CA LEU A 100 4.65 -19.78 -7.99
C LEU A 100 4.62 -20.58 -6.67
N ALA A 101 5.19 -21.80 -6.65
CA ALA A 101 5.33 -22.59 -5.43
C ALA A 101 6.34 -21.98 -4.44
N ARG A 102 7.35 -21.24 -4.94
CA ARG A 102 8.29 -20.51 -4.10
C ARG A 102 7.70 -19.23 -3.52
N ILE A 103 6.78 -18.59 -4.25
CA ILE A 103 6.08 -17.38 -3.80
C ILE A 103 4.97 -17.71 -2.80
N ASP A 104 4.39 -18.91 -2.86
CA ASP A 104 3.35 -19.36 -1.94
C ASP A 104 3.84 -19.34 -0.47
N GLY A 105 3.20 -18.52 0.34
CA GLY A 105 3.52 -18.28 1.75
C GLY A 105 4.70 -17.35 2.01
N LEU A 106 5.31 -16.77 0.95
CA LEU A 106 6.40 -15.81 1.08
C LEU A 106 5.92 -14.55 1.81
N GLU A 107 6.71 -14.10 2.79
CA GLU A 107 6.58 -12.78 3.41
C GLU A 107 7.85 -11.97 3.10
N ALA A 108 7.70 -10.86 2.40
CA ALA A 108 8.78 -9.92 2.11
C ALA A 108 8.77 -8.79 3.13
N SER A 109 9.92 -8.49 3.71
CA SER A 109 10.17 -7.27 4.48
C SER A 109 10.86 -6.25 3.58
N VAL A 110 10.31 -5.05 3.45
CA VAL A 110 10.86 -3.97 2.62
C VAL A 110 10.97 -2.69 3.46
N ASP A 111 12.08 -1.97 3.32
CA ASP A 111 12.42 -0.79 4.12
C ASP A 111 12.41 -1.08 5.63
N GLU A 112 13.12 -2.15 6.01
CA GLU A 112 13.34 -2.56 7.41
C GLU A 112 14.85 -2.76 7.69
N PRO A 113 15.53 -1.82 8.38
CA PRO A 113 15.02 -0.51 8.79
C PRO A 113 14.73 0.40 7.58
N PRO A 114 13.94 1.48 7.76
CA PRO A 114 13.69 2.46 6.72
C PRO A 114 15.01 3.12 6.28
N PRO A 115 15.10 3.57 5.02
CA PRO A 115 16.26 4.33 4.55
C PRO A 115 16.41 5.64 5.33
N GLU A 116 17.63 6.20 5.31
CA GLU A 116 17.92 7.49 5.96
C GLU A 116 17.18 8.64 5.28
N ASP A 117 17.06 8.59 3.94
CA ASP A 117 16.28 9.53 3.14
C ASP A 117 14.93 8.89 2.75
N MET A 118 13.83 9.58 3.02
CA MET A 118 12.48 9.11 2.67
C MET A 118 12.25 9.05 1.16
N GLU A 119 13.03 9.78 0.37
CA GLU A 119 13.01 9.70 -1.10
C GLU A 119 13.56 8.36 -1.62
N ASP A 120 14.29 7.61 -0.78
CA ASP A 120 14.83 6.29 -1.13
C ASP A 120 13.87 5.14 -0.74
N ASN A 121 12.71 5.43 -0.16
CA ASN A 121 11.70 4.41 0.13
C ASN A 121 11.31 3.65 -1.15
N VAL A 122 11.16 2.33 -1.06
CA VAL A 122 10.77 1.52 -2.23
C VAL A 122 9.34 1.84 -2.67
N PHE A 123 8.46 2.14 -1.71
CA PHE A 123 7.09 2.55 -1.99
C PHE A 123 6.87 4.00 -1.58
N HIS A 124 6.41 4.81 -2.54
CA HIS A 124 5.97 6.16 -2.28
C HIS A 124 4.45 6.18 -2.11
N ILE A 125 3.97 7.07 -1.25
CA ILE A 125 2.56 7.19 -0.92
C ILE A 125 2.05 8.61 -1.17
N TYR A 126 0.83 8.69 -1.69
CA TYR A 126 0.00 9.88 -1.60
C TYR A 126 -1.22 9.53 -0.75
N LEU A 127 -1.37 10.14 0.42
CA LEU A 127 -2.42 9.83 1.39
C LEU A 127 -3.12 11.10 1.86
N LEU A 128 -2.39 11.94 2.61
CA LEU A 128 -2.79 13.29 3.02
C LEU A 128 -1.84 14.33 2.40
N GLY A 129 -1.39 14.05 1.18
CA GLY A 129 -0.27 14.72 0.53
C GLY A 129 0.81 13.72 0.13
N HIS A 130 1.98 14.21 -0.26
CA HIS A 130 3.15 13.38 -0.55
C HIS A 130 3.85 12.98 0.75
N ASP A 131 3.33 11.91 1.35
CA ASP A 131 3.80 11.33 2.61
C ASP A 131 4.85 10.24 2.36
N ALA A 132 5.32 9.59 3.43
CA ALA A 132 6.29 8.51 3.35
C ALA A 132 5.71 7.21 3.92
N ALA A 133 6.05 6.06 3.31
CA ALA A 133 5.65 4.74 3.79
C ALA A 133 6.83 3.77 3.83
N ALA A 134 7.01 3.06 4.93
CA ALA A 134 8.12 2.11 5.13
C ALA A 134 7.69 0.94 6.03
N HIS A 135 8.64 0.13 6.52
CA HIS A 135 8.39 -1.01 7.40
C HIS A 135 7.39 -2.01 6.82
N HIS A 136 7.48 -2.23 5.51
CA HIS A 136 6.49 -3.03 4.81
C HIS A 136 6.65 -4.52 5.14
N ARG A 137 5.52 -5.19 5.32
CA ARG A 137 5.42 -6.66 5.28
C ARG A 137 4.40 -7.04 4.23
N ILE A 138 4.82 -7.82 3.25
CA ILE A 138 3.97 -8.23 2.14
C ILE A 138 3.96 -9.75 2.07
N ARG A 139 2.82 -10.35 2.38
CA ARG A 139 2.60 -11.79 2.36
C ARG A 139 1.81 -12.20 1.13
N PHE A 140 2.30 -13.21 0.42
CA PHE A 140 1.67 -13.79 -0.76
C PHE A 140 1.19 -15.20 -0.46
N ASP A 141 -0.11 -15.44 -0.44
CA ASP A 141 -0.70 -16.77 -0.18
C ASP A 141 -1.38 -17.28 -1.44
N ARG A 142 -0.90 -18.38 -2.02
CA ARG A 142 -1.43 -18.89 -3.27
C ARG A 142 -2.78 -19.55 -3.05
N ILE A 143 -3.72 -19.27 -3.94
CA ILE A 143 -4.99 -19.99 -3.97
C ILE A 143 -4.73 -21.38 -4.57
N ALA A 144 -5.08 -22.41 -3.80
CA ALA A 144 -4.77 -23.80 -4.14
C ALA A 144 -5.28 -24.17 -5.55
N GLY A 145 -4.38 -24.69 -6.39
CA GLY A 145 -4.71 -25.14 -7.75
C GLY A 145 -4.81 -24.02 -8.81
N THR A 146 -4.52 -22.76 -8.47
CA THR A 146 -4.56 -21.64 -9.42
C THR A 146 -3.20 -20.95 -9.52
N ASP A 147 -3.08 -19.93 -10.37
CA ASP A 147 -1.95 -18.99 -10.44
C ASP A 147 -2.27 -17.66 -9.75
N ARG A 148 -3.28 -17.65 -8.87
CA ARG A 148 -3.79 -16.45 -8.20
C ARG A 148 -3.46 -16.48 -6.71
N PHE A 149 -3.37 -15.29 -6.12
CA PHE A 149 -2.88 -15.09 -4.75
C PHE A 149 -3.81 -14.18 -3.96
N ASN A 150 -3.95 -14.45 -2.67
CA ASN A 150 -4.35 -13.44 -1.71
C ASN A 150 -3.08 -12.75 -1.21
N ILE A 151 -3.11 -11.43 -1.09
CA ILE A 151 -1.97 -10.63 -0.67
C ILE A 151 -2.38 -9.83 0.57
N ALA A 152 -1.61 -9.96 1.65
CA ALA A 152 -1.70 -9.10 2.82
C ALA A 152 -0.50 -8.16 2.83
N TRP A 153 -0.75 -6.86 2.88
CA TRP A 153 0.30 -5.84 2.85
C TRP A 153 0.09 -4.85 3.99
N THR A 154 1.03 -4.85 4.94
CA THR A 154 1.05 -3.89 6.04
C THR A 154 2.28 -3.00 5.96
N GLY A 155 2.24 -1.88 6.64
CA GLY A 155 3.40 -1.02 6.83
C GLY A 155 3.07 0.18 7.70
N LYS A 156 4.02 1.10 7.77
CA LYS A 156 3.91 2.33 8.56
C LYS A 156 4.01 3.55 7.67
N ILE A 157 3.37 4.63 8.08
CA ILE A 157 3.30 5.91 7.38
C ILE A 157 3.80 7.00 8.31
N ALA A 158 4.55 7.94 7.72
CA ALA A 158 4.89 9.23 8.30
C ALA A 158 4.17 10.32 7.50
N LEU A 159 3.53 11.28 8.16
CA LEU A 159 2.87 12.42 7.51
C LEU A 159 3.90 13.49 7.13
N ALA A 160 4.87 13.08 6.31
CA ALA A 160 6.02 13.89 5.93
C ALA A 160 5.60 15.16 5.19
N TYR A 161 4.46 15.15 4.50
CA TYR A 161 3.91 16.34 3.85
C TYR A 161 3.56 17.45 4.87
N ALA A 162 3.08 17.05 6.05
CA ALA A 162 2.78 17.95 7.17
C ALA A 162 4.00 18.22 8.07
N GLY A 163 5.20 17.72 7.68
CA GLY A 163 6.44 17.88 8.44
C GLY A 163 6.65 16.87 9.57
N ASP A 164 5.82 15.83 9.64
CA ASP A 164 5.97 14.75 10.62
C ASP A 164 6.67 13.54 9.98
N HIS A 165 7.95 13.38 10.31
CA HIS A 165 8.82 12.35 9.73
C HIS A 165 8.87 11.05 10.55
N GLU A 166 8.01 10.89 11.56
CA GLU A 166 7.95 9.65 12.33
C GLU A 166 6.97 8.65 11.70
N TYR A 167 7.45 7.43 11.39
CA TYR A 167 6.61 6.34 10.89
C TYR A 167 5.73 5.76 12.00
N LYS A 168 4.65 6.45 12.39
CA LYS A 168 3.80 6.06 13.52
C LYS A 168 2.40 5.60 13.15
N TYR A 169 1.92 5.88 11.94
CA TYR A 169 0.59 5.49 11.49
C TYR A 169 0.63 4.14 10.80
N ASP A 170 -0.29 3.23 11.13
CA ASP A 170 -0.33 1.89 10.55
C ASP A 170 -1.33 1.79 9.41
N PHE A 171 -0.95 1.09 8.34
CA PHE A 171 -1.89 0.64 7.30
C PHE A 171 -1.91 -0.87 7.13
N ALA A 172 -3.05 -1.39 6.65
CA ALA A 172 -3.22 -2.78 6.29
C ALA A 172 -4.12 -2.93 5.05
N ALA A 173 -3.56 -3.47 3.98
CA ALA A 173 -4.27 -3.81 2.76
C ALA A 173 -4.44 -5.33 2.61
N HIS A 174 -5.62 -5.74 2.16
CA HIS A 174 -5.94 -7.11 1.81
C HIS A 174 -6.46 -7.15 0.38
N LEU A 175 -5.78 -7.91 -0.47
CA LEU A 175 -6.09 -8.12 -1.87
C LEU A 175 -6.43 -9.59 -2.05
N TYR A 176 -7.47 -9.88 -2.83
CA TYR A 176 -7.96 -11.23 -3.04
C TYR A 176 -7.92 -11.59 -4.51
N ASP A 177 -7.65 -12.87 -4.77
CA ASP A 177 -7.70 -13.43 -6.12
C ASP A 177 -6.83 -12.65 -7.15
N VAL A 178 -5.63 -12.22 -6.77
CA VAL A 178 -4.72 -11.46 -7.64
C VAL A 178 -3.97 -12.41 -8.59
N GLU A 179 -4.01 -12.17 -9.91
CA GLU A 179 -3.19 -12.94 -10.88
C GLU A 179 -1.69 -12.67 -10.63
N ALA A 180 -0.90 -13.74 -10.56
CA ALA A 180 0.54 -13.61 -10.43
C ALA A 180 1.19 -12.96 -11.67
N PRO A 181 2.28 -12.19 -11.50
CA PRO A 181 2.94 -11.53 -12.59
C PRO A 181 3.63 -12.57 -13.48
N ARG A 182 3.64 -12.28 -14.77
CA ARG A 182 4.39 -13.07 -15.74
C ARG A 182 5.78 -12.49 -15.87
N ILE A 183 6.78 -13.36 -15.79
CA ILE A 183 8.15 -13.00 -16.16
C ILE A 183 8.32 -13.38 -17.63
N SER A 184 8.57 -12.39 -18.48
CA SER A 184 8.95 -12.65 -19.86
C SER A 184 10.27 -13.42 -19.87
N ALA A 185 10.26 -14.60 -20.50
CA ALA A 185 11.44 -15.42 -20.72
C ALA A 185 12.44 -14.74 -21.68
#